data_AF-A0AA44GET9-F1
#
_entry.id   AF-A0AA44GET9-F1
#
_cell.length_a   1.000
_cell.length_b   1.000
_cell.length_c   1.000
_cell.angle_alpha   90.00
_cell.angle_beta   90.00
_cell.angle_gamma   90.00
#
_symmetry.space_group_name_H-M   'P 1'
#
loop_
_entity.id
_entity.type
_entity.pdbx_description
1 polymer ?
#
loop_
_entity_poly.entity_id
_entity_poly.type
_entity_poly.pdbx_seq_one_letter_code
_entity_poly.pdbx_strand_id
1 'polypeptide(L)'
;MTQVLDIIDKAIKRLVAPAAMLVAAELMSRGLDKPDADSNFIKFTMAVLGLWALGYMVFSAKEAMQAFDEANIGKYKKALLSSSFLLVYFVLAIAAIRLGFDKIT
;
A
#
# COMPACT_ATOMS: atom_id res chain seq x y z
N MET A 1 -1.34 1.01 27.05
CA MET A 1 -0.37 1.45 26.01
C MET A 1 -0.08 0.35 25.01
N THR A 2 0.15 -0.88 25.46
CA THR A 2 0.42 -2.08 24.64
C THR A 2 -0.60 -2.35 23.55
N GLN A 3 -1.91 -2.29 23.83
CA GLN A 3 -2.96 -2.53 22.82
C GLN A 3 -2.90 -1.56 21.62
N VAL A 4 -2.63 -0.28 21.87
CA VAL A 4 -2.53 0.72 20.78
C VAL A 4 -1.28 0.46 19.95
N LEU A 5 -0.16 0.10 20.60
CA LEU A 5 1.07 -0.27 19.90
C LEU A 5 0.90 -1.52 19.04
N ASP A 6 0.19 -2.54 19.54
CA ASP A 6 -0.09 -3.77 18.80
C ASP A 6 -0.98 -3.53 17.57
N ILE A 7 -1.94 -2.61 17.67
CA ILE A 7 -2.78 -2.21 16.53
C ILE A 7 -1.91 -1.52 15.47
N ILE A 8 -1.01 -0.63 15.88
CA ILE A 8 -0.07 0.05 14.98
C ILE A 8 0.86 -0.98 14.33
N ASP A 9 1.45 -1.89 15.10
CA ASP A 9 2.38 -2.89 14.59
C ASP A 9 1.70 -3.84 13.59
N LYS A 10 0.46 -4.27 13.88
CA LYS A 10 -0.35 -5.03 12.91
C LYS A 10 -0.65 -4.24 11.64
N ALA A 11 -1.01 -2.97 11.77
CA ALA A 11 -1.33 -2.13 10.61
C ALA A 11 -0.07 -1.83 9.76
N ILE A 12 1.10 -1.64 10.38
CA ILE A 12 2.39 -1.54 9.69
C ILE A 12 2.71 -2.86 8.98
N LYS A 13 2.57 -4.01 9.66
CA LYS A 13 2.79 -5.33 9.04
C LYS A 13 1.90 -5.56 7.82
N ARG A 14 0.65 -5.12 7.86
CA ARG A 14 -0.28 -5.20 6.72
C ARG A 14 0.11 -4.30 5.55
N LEU A 15 0.82 -3.20 5.80
CA LEU A 15 1.32 -2.29 4.77
C LEU A 15 2.57 -2.81 4.04
N VAL A 16 3.28 -3.79 4.62
CA VAL A 16 4.48 -4.38 3.99
C VAL A 16 4.15 -5.05 2.66
N ALA A 17 3.03 -5.79 2.59
CA ALA A 17 2.62 -6.48 1.38
C ALA A 17 2.36 -5.52 0.20
N PRO A 18 1.50 -4.48 0.31
CA PRO A 18 1.33 -3.51 -0.76
C PRO A 18 2.64 -2.79 -1.10
N ALA A 19 3.46 -2.39 -0.12
CA ALA A 19 4.76 -1.78 -0.41
C ALA A 19 5.69 -2.70 -1.23
N ALA A 20 5.75 -4.00 -0.90
CA ALA A 20 6.54 -4.97 -1.64
C ALA A 20 6.01 -5.18 -3.07
N MET A 21 4.69 -5.17 -3.28
CA MET A 21 4.09 -5.24 -4.61
C MET A 21 4.47 -4.03 -5.47
N LEU A 22 4.53 -2.83 -4.88
CA LEU A 22 4.97 -1.62 -5.59
C LEU A 22 6.45 -1.64 -5.94
N VAL A 23 7.30 -2.11 -5.02
CA VAL A 23 8.74 -2.30 -5.28
C VAL A 23 8.95 -3.33 -6.38
N ALA A 24 8.20 -4.45 -6.37
CA ALA A 24 8.26 -5.45 -7.42
C ALA A 24 7.81 -4.89 -8.78
N ALA A 25 6.74 -4.09 -8.81
CA ALA A 25 6.31 -3.41 -10.03
C ALA A 25 7.40 -2.48 -10.59
N GLU A 26 8.07 -1.70 -9.74
CA GLU A 26 9.19 -0.84 -10.15
C GLU A 26 10.39 -1.64 -10.68
N LEU A 27 10.74 -2.76 -10.02
CA LEU A 27 11.84 -3.61 -10.49
C LEU A 27 11.54 -4.23 -11.85
N MET A 28 10.30 -4.65 -12.09
CA MET A 28 9.86 -5.11 -13.41
C MET A 28 9.85 -3.99 -14.44
N SER A 29 9.52 -2.76 -14.04
CA SER A 29 9.51 -1.56 -14.89
C SER A 29 10.88 -1.27 -15.53
N ARG A 30 11.97 -1.63 -14.86
CA ARG A 30 13.35 -1.52 -15.39
C ARG A 30 13.70 -2.62 -16.40
N GLY A 31 12.93 -3.71 -16.42
CA GLY A 31 13.04 -4.77 -17.42
C GLY A 31 12.52 -4.35 -18.80
N LEU A 32 11.69 -3.31 -18.87
CA LEU A 32 11.15 -2.77 -20.12
C LEU A 32 12.22 -2.18 -21.05
N ASP A 33 13.36 -1.78 -20.50
CA ASP A 33 14.48 -1.22 -21.28
C ASP A 33 15.28 -2.30 -22.04
N LYS A 34 14.94 -3.59 -21.86
CA LYS A 34 15.60 -4.70 -22.56
C LYS A 34 14.85 -5.10 -23.83
N PRO A 35 15.53 -5.21 -24.99
CA PRO A 35 14.90 -5.51 -26.28
C PRO A 35 14.31 -6.92 -26.40
N ASP A 36 14.79 -7.88 -25.58
CA ASP A 36 14.26 -9.27 -25.53
C ASP A 36 13.10 -9.44 -24.53
N ALA A 37 12.69 -8.40 -23.82
CA ALA A 37 11.66 -8.50 -22.80
C ALA A 37 10.25 -8.41 -23.41
N ASP A 38 9.35 -9.30 -22.97
CA ASP A 38 7.93 -9.24 -23.32
C ASP A 38 7.28 -8.04 -22.60
N SER A 39 7.33 -6.90 -23.28
CA SER A 39 6.85 -5.61 -22.79
C SER A 39 5.37 -5.66 -22.39
N ASN A 40 4.55 -6.44 -23.10
CA ASN A 40 3.13 -6.60 -22.80
C ASN A 40 2.92 -7.40 -21.51
N PHE A 41 3.66 -8.49 -21.32
CA PHE A 41 3.62 -9.26 -20.08
C PHE A 41 4.04 -8.41 -18.88
N ILE A 42 5.14 -7.66 -19.00
CA ILE A 42 5.64 -6.79 -17.92
C ILE A 42 4.62 -5.72 -17.55
N LYS A 43 4.07 -4.99 -18.53
CA LYS A 43 3.02 -3.98 -18.29
C LYS A 43 1.78 -4.59 -17.64
N PHE A 44 1.36 -5.77 -18.09
CA PHE A 44 0.23 -6.48 -17.49
C PHE A 44 0.50 -6.84 -16.02
N THR A 45 1.66 -7.44 -15.71
CA THR A 45 2.00 -7.81 -14.33
C THR A 45 2.14 -6.58 -13.43
N MET A 46 2.71 -5.48 -13.92
CA MET A 46 2.76 -4.20 -13.20
C MET A 46 1.37 -3.66 -12.88
N ALA A 47 0.44 -3.69 -13.85
CA ALA A 47 -0.94 -3.27 -13.65
C ALA A 47 -1.63 -4.12 -12.57
N VAL A 48 -1.47 -5.45 -12.64
CA VAL A 48 -2.04 -6.39 -11.66
C VAL A 48 -1.49 -6.12 -10.26
N LEU A 49 -0.17 -5.94 -10.11
CA LEU A 49 0.45 -5.62 -8.83
C LEU A 49 -0.02 -4.28 -8.26
N GLY A 50 -0.14 -3.24 -9.10
CA GLY A 50 -0.66 -1.95 -8.69
C GLY A 50 -2.12 -2.03 -8.20
N LEU A 51 -2.96 -2.76 -8.93
CA LEU A 51 -4.38 -2.96 -8.58
C LEU A 51 -4.54 -3.77 -7.29
N TRP A 52 -3.73 -4.82 -7.12
CA TRP A 52 -3.68 -5.60 -5.88
C TRP A 52 -3.15 -4.79 -4.69
N ALA A 53 -2.12 -3.97 -4.89
CA ALA A 53 -1.58 -3.11 -3.84
C ALA A 53 -2.64 -2.12 -3.34
N LEU A 54 -3.38 -1.48 -4.25
CA LEU A 54 -4.50 -0.59 -3.89
C LEU A 54 -5.61 -1.35 -3.16
N GLY A 55 -5.98 -2.54 -3.63
CA GLY A 55 -6.97 -3.39 -2.97
C GLY A 55 -6.56 -3.75 -1.53
N TYR A 56 -5.31 -4.18 -1.34
CA TYR A 56 -4.75 -4.48 -0.02
C TYR A 56 -4.72 -3.25 0.88
N MET A 57 -4.39 -2.07 0.33
CA MET A 57 -4.38 -0.82 1.08
C MET A 57 -5.77 -0.48 1.62
N VAL A 58 -6.82 -0.59 0.80
CA VAL A 58 -8.21 -0.36 1.25
C VAL A 58 -8.62 -1.35 2.33
N PHE A 59 -8.28 -2.63 2.17
CA PHE A 59 -8.62 -3.66 3.15
C PHE A 59 -7.89 -3.43 4.48
N SER A 60 -6.60 -3.11 4.41
CA SER A 60 -5.78 -2.78 5.58
C SER A 60 -6.27 -1.53 6.30
N ALA A 61 -6.68 -0.49 5.56
CA ALA A 61 -7.27 0.72 6.14
C ALA A 61 -8.57 0.40 6.89
N LYS A 62 -9.44 -0.43 6.30
CA LYS A 62 -10.69 -0.87 6.93
C LYS A 62 -10.43 -1.66 8.23
N GLU A 63 -9.50 -2.61 8.21
CA GLU A 63 -9.14 -3.37 9.43
C GLU A 63 -8.50 -2.48 10.51
N ALA A 64 -7.67 -1.50 10.12
CA ALA A 64 -7.10 -0.55 11.07
C ALA A 64 -8.18 0.33 11.72
N MET A 65 -9.12 0.85 10.92
CA MET A 65 -10.25 1.65 11.42
C MET A 65 -11.14 0.86 12.37
N GLN A 66 -11.45 -0.39 12.04
CA GLN A 66 -12.25 -1.27 12.89
C GLN A 66 -11.52 -1.58 14.22
N ALA A 67 -10.23 -1.87 14.17
CA ALA A 67 -9.41 -2.09 15.37
C ALA A 67 -9.34 -0.84 16.27
N PHE A 68 -9.33 0.37 15.69
CA PHE A 68 -9.39 1.61 16.47
C PHE A 68 -10.75 1.86 17.12
N ASP A 69 -11.86 1.42 16.50
CA ASP A 69 -13.19 1.47 17.10
C ASP A 69 -13.36 0.47 18.24
N GLU A 70 -12.90 -0.77 18.07
CA GLU A 70 -12.95 -1.80 19.12
C GLU A 70 -12.11 -1.46 20.35
N ALA A 71 -11.00 -0.74 20.18
CA ALA A 71 -10.12 -0.36 21.27
C ALA A 71 -10.63 0.81 22.14
N ASN A 72 -11.81 1.37 21.85
CA ASN A 72 -12.44 2.49 22.56
C ASN A 72 -11.46 3.65 22.87
N ILE A 73 -10.55 3.92 21.91
CA ILE A 73 -9.50 4.91 22.05
C ILE A 73 -10.13 6.30 21.98
N GLY A 74 -9.81 7.17 22.95
CA GLY A 74 -10.33 8.54 23.00
C GLY A 74 -10.20 9.26 21.65
N LYS A 75 -11.27 9.95 21.22
CA LYS A 75 -11.46 10.56 19.89
C LYS A 75 -10.22 11.25 19.31
N TYR A 76 -9.43 11.92 20.15
CA TYR A 76 -8.22 12.64 19.74
C TYR A 76 -7.09 11.71 19.24
N LYS A 77 -6.83 10.61 19.95
CA LYS A 77 -5.81 9.63 19.53
C LYS A 77 -6.25 8.85 18.30
N LYS A 78 -7.56 8.54 18.20
CA LYS A 78 -8.15 7.94 16.99
C LYS A 78 -7.98 8.86 15.78
N ALA A 79 -8.26 10.16 15.93
CA ALA A 79 -8.08 11.13 14.85
C ALA A 79 -6.61 11.28 14.41
N LEU A 80 -5.68 11.33 15.38
CA LEU A 80 -4.24 11.48 15.11
C LEU A 80 -3.65 10.22 14.45
N LEU A 81 -4.05 9.03 14.90
CA LEU A 81 -3.62 7.76 14.29
C LEU A 81 -4.25 7.55 12.92
N SER A 82 -5.55 7.82 12.79
CA SER A 82 -6.27 7.71 11.51
C SER A 82 -5.66 8.64 10.46
N SER A 83 -5.42 9.90 10.79
CA SER A 83 -4.77 10.86 9.87
C SER A 83 -3.35 10.44 9.48
N SER A 84 -2.56 9.92 10.44
CA SER A 84 -1.20 9.42 10.15
C SER A 84 -1.23 8.22 9.21
N PHE A 85 -2.14 7.27 9.42
CA PHE A 85 -2.30 6.13 8.51
C PHE A 85 -2.78 6.58 7.13
N LEU A 86 -3.75 7.48 7.08
CA LEU A 86 -4.29 8.02 5.83
C LEU A 86 -3.19 8.70 5.00
N LEU A 87 -2.28 9.44 5.64
CA LEU A 87 -1.08 9.99 4.99
C LEU A 87 -0.18 8.90 4.41
N VAL A 88 0.11 7.83 5.16
CA VAL A 88 0.93 6.71 4.67
C VAL A 88 0.27 6.01 3.48
N TYR A 89 -1.04 5.75 3.55
CA TYR A 89 -1.80 5.21 2.43
C TYR A 89 -1.78 6.14 1.22
N PHE A 90 -1.88 7.45 1.43
CA PHE A 90 -1.83 8.44 0.36
C PHE A 90 -0.46 8.45 -0.34
N VAL A 91 0.62 8.43 0.44
CA VAL A 91 1.99 8.33 -0.10
C VAL A 91 2.19 7.04 -0.87
N LEU A 92 1.71 5.90 -0.36
CA LEU A 92 1.78 4.61 -1.06
C LEU A 92 0.94 4.58 -2.33
N ALA A 93 -0.24 5.21 -2.35
CA ALA A 93 -1.05 5.35 -3.55
C ALA A 93 -0.35 6.18 -4.62
N ILE A 94 0.26 7.32 -4.24
CA ILE A 94 1.08 8.12 -5.17
C ILE A 94 2.28 7.32 -5.69
N ALA A 95 2.96 6.58 -4.81
CA ALA A 95 4.06 5.71 -5.21
C ALA A 95 3.59 4.63 -6.20
N ALA A 96 2.41 4.05 -5.99
CA ALA A 96 1.83 3.08 -6.91
C ALA A 96 1.57 3.66 -8.29
N ILE A 97 1.04 4.89 -8.34
CA ILE A 97 0.78 5.58 -9.60
C ILE A 97 2.09 5.90 -10.32
N ARG A 98 3.08 6.48 -9.61
CA ARG A 98 4.38 6.84 -10.21
C ARG A 98 5.22 5.63 -10.67
N LEU A 99 5.22 4.55 -9.89
CA LEU A 99 6.09 3.40 -10.15
C LEU A 99 5.42 2.36 -11.07
N GLY A 100 4.10 2.20 -10.94
CA GLY A 100 3.32 1.26 -11.73
C GLY A 100 2.70 1.92 -12.96
N PHE A 101 1.79 2.86 -12.77
CA PHE A 101 0.94 3.39 -13.84
C PHE A 101 1.63 4.36 -14.80
N ASP A 102 2.61 5.13 -14.32
CA ASP A 102 3.31 6.14 -15.13
C ASP A 102 4.12 5.53 -16.28
N LYS A 103 4.56 4.27 -16.14
CA LYS A 103 5.25 3.52 -17.21
C LYS A 103 4.32 2.61 -18.05
N ILE A 104 3.05 2.48 -17.65
CA ILE A 104 2.06 1.69 -18.39
C ILE A 104 1.44 2.53 -19.51
N THR A 105 1.25 3.83 -19.28
CA THR A 105 0.75 4.82 -20.25
C THR A 105 1.85 5.24 -21.23
#